data_AF-A0A1M5GJH8-F1
#
_entry.id   AF-A0A1M5GJH8-F1
#
_cell.length_a   1.000
_cell.length_b   1.000
_cell.length_c   1.000
_cell.angle_alpha   90.00
_cell.angle_beta   90.00
_cell.angle_gamma   90.00
#
_symmetry.space_group_name_H-M   'P 1'
#
loop_
_entity.id
_entity.type
_entity.pdbx_description
1 polymer ?
#
loop_
_entity_poly.entity_id
_entity_poly.type
_entity_poly.pdbx_seq_one_letter_code
_entity_poly.pdbx_strand_id
1 'polypeptide(L)'
;MSAQSINDLLFEAATLLMVGMGFVFVFLTILIAAVNLLKAFCERFPGQEPQAPTRASSKAARPAQANEDKNIVAAITAAVHAHRQANR
;
A
#
# COMPACT_ATOMS: atom_id res chain seq x y z
N MET A 1 -30.18 -45.97 7.95
CA MET A 1 -30.71 -44.60 8.16
C MET A 1 -29.71 -43.64 8.82
N SER A 2 -28.55 -44.09 9.34
CA SER A 2 -27.56 -43.22 10.02
C SER A 2 -26.60 -42.46 9.09
N ALA A 3 -26.31 -42.96 7.87
CA ALA A 3 -25.38 -42.30 6.94
C ALA A 3 -25.94 -40.99 6.35
N GLN A 4 -27.26 -40.86 6.26
CA GLN A 4 -27.93 -39.63 5.80
C GLN A 4 -27.58 -38.46 6.73
N SER A 5 -27.66 -38.69 8.05
CA SER A 5 -27.46 -37.67 9.08
C SER A 5 -26.06 -37.07 9.04
N ILE A 6 -25.02 -37.89 8.88
CA ILE A 6 -23.62 -37.41 8.88
C ILE A 6 -23.33 -36.53 7.67
N ASN A 7 -23.85 -36.91 6.50
CA ASN A 7 -23.73 -36.08 5.29
C ASN A 7 -24.46 -34.74 5.46
N ASP A 8 -25.64 -34.74 6.08
CA ASP A 8 -26.39 -33.51 6.35
C ASP A 8 -25.61 -32.59 7.30
N LEU A 9 -25.06 -33.13 8.40
CA LEU A 9 -24.21 -32.36 9.33
C LEU A 9 -22.95 -31.79 8.66
N LEU A 10 -22.29 -32.57 7.80
CA LEU A 10 -21.12 -32.10 7.05
C LEU A 10 -21.47 -30.99 6.07
N PHE A 11 -22.63 -31.10 5.40
CA PHE A 11 -23.10 -30.07 4.47
C PHE A 11 -23.47 -28.78 5.19
N GLU A 12 -24.09 -28.88 6.36
CA GLU A 12 -24.41 -27.73 7.20
C GLU A 12 -23.14 -27.05 7.72
N ALA A 13 -22.16 -27.83 8.20
CA ALA A 13 -20.86 -27.31 8.63
C ALA A 13 -20.10 -26.63 7.47
N ALA A 14 -20.11 -27.22 6.28
CA ALA A 14 -19.50 -26.63 5.09
C ALA A 14 -20.18 -25.32 4.69
N THR A 15 -21.51 -25.25 4.78
CA THR A 15 -22.28 -24.04 4.51
C THR A 15 -21.92 -22.94 5.51
N LEU A 16 -21.86 -23.26 6.82
CA LEU A 16 -21.47 -22.29 7.86
C LEU A 16 -20.05 -21.76 7.64
N LEU A 17 -19.10 -22.63 7.27
CA LEU A 17 -17.73 -22.23 6.96
C LEU A 17 -17.68 -21.30 5.74
N MET A 18 -18.40 -21.64 4.67
CA MET A 18 -18.46 -20.83 3.46
C MET A 18 -19.07 -19.45 3.74
N VAL A 19 -20.15 -19.40 4.52
CA VAL A 19 -20.80 -18.15 4.93
C VAL A 19 -19.84 -17.30 5.79
N GLY A 20 -19.18 -17.91 6.78
CA GLY A 20 -18.22 -17.21 7.64
C GLY A 20 -17.05 -16.64 6.84
N MET A 21 -16.47 -17.45 5.95
CA MET A 21 -15.37 -17.01 5.09
C MET A 21 -15.81 -15.93 4.09
N GLY A 22 -16.99 -16.06 3.51
CA GLY A 22 -17.58 -15.07 2.60
C GLY A 22 -17.82 -13.73 3.30
N PHE A 23 -18.38 -13.74 4.51
CA PHE A 23 -18.60 -12.53 5.29
C PHE A 23 -17.30 -11.82 5.63
N VAL A 24 -16.28 -12.55 6.10
CA VAL A 24 -14.95 -11.98 6.38
C VAL A 24 -14.33 -11.39 5.11
N PHE A 25 -14.42 -12.08 3.98
CA PHE A 25 -13.91 -11.58 2.71
C PHE A 25 -14.58 -10.28 2.27
N VAL A 26 -15.91 -10.21 2.34
CA VAL A 26 -16.67 -8.99 2.04
C VAL A 26 -16.29 -7.86 3.00
N PHE A 27 -16.20 -8.16 4.30
CA PHE A 27 -15.83 -7.18 5.32
C PHE A 27 -14.43 -6.58 5.09
N LEU A 28 -13.44 -7.43 4.83
CA LEU A 28 -12.08 -6.98 4.50
C LEU A 28 -12.04 -6.20 3.19
N THR A 29 -12.81 -6.61 2.18
CA THR A 29 -12.89 -5.89 0.90
C THR A 29 -13.43 -4.47 1.11
N ILE A 30 -14.48 -4.31 1.92
CA ILE A 30 -15.03 -3.00 2.28
C ILE A 30 -14.00 -2.17 3.06
N LEU A 31 -13.29 -2.77 4.03
CA LEU A 31 -12.23 -2.09 4.77
C LEU A 31 -11.10 -1.59 3.85
N ILE A 32 -10.63 -2.45 2.94
CA ILE A 32 -9.60 -2.09 1.97
C ILE A 32 -10.10 -0.96 1.06
N ALA A 33 -11.34 -1.03 0.59
CA ALA A 33 -11.96 0.03 -0.20
C ALA A 33 -12.04 1.34 0.56
N ALA A 34 -12.42 1.32 1.84
CA ALA A 34 -12.47 2.49 2.71
C ALA A 34 -11.08 3.13 2.89
N VAL A 35 -10.04 2.33 3.13
CA VAL A 35 -8.66 2.82 3.23
C VAL A 35 -8.19 3.41 1.90
N ASN A 36 -8.52 2.77 0.77
CA ASN A 36 -8.19 3.32 -0.55
C ASN A 36 -8.94 4.62 -0.84
N LEU A 37 -10.19 4.74 -0.41
CA LEU A 37 -10.97 5.97 -0.53
C LEU A 37 -10.36 7.07 0.33
N LEU A 38 -9.91 6.75 1.56
CA LEU A 38 -9.18 7.68 2.40
C LEU A 38 -7.89 8.15 1.72
N LYS A 39 -7.09 7.22 1.15
CA LYS A 39 -5.90 7.58 0.37
C LYS A 39 -6.22 8.51 -0.79
N ALA A 40 -7.25 8.19 -1.59
CA ALA A 40 -7.69 9.01 -2.71
C ALA A 40 -8.19 10.39 -2.25
N PHE A 41 -8.86 10.46 -1.09
CA PHE A 41 -9.29 11.70 -0.49
C PHE A 41 -8.11 12.55 -0.02
N CYS A 42 -7.12 11.95 0.62
CA CYS A 42 -5.86 12.62 1.01
C CYS A 42 -5.07 13.12 -0.20
N GLU A 43 -5.01 12.37 -1.29
CA GLU A 43 -4.38 12.83 -2.54
C GLU A 43 -5.17 13.95 -3.21
N ARG A 44 -6.50 13.92 -3.13
CA ARG A 44 -7.39 14.93 -3.72
C ARG A 44 -7.40 16.24 -2.93
N PHE A 45 -7.25 16.16 -1.61
CA PHE A 45 -7.14 17.30 -0.70
C PHE A 45 -5.77 17.27 -0.01
N PRO A 46 -4.70 17.66 -0.72
CA PRO A 46 -3.40 17.78 -0.10
C PRO A 46 -3.48 18.89 0.95
N GLY A 47 -3.65 18.50 2.22
CA GLY A 47 -3.28 19.34 3.33
C GLY A 47 -1.82 19.75 3.16
N GLN A 48 -1.49 20.99 3.52
CA GLN A 48 -0.10 21.48 3.54
C GLN A 48 0.68 20.75 4.65
N GLU A 49 0.93 19.46 4.48
CA GLU A 49 1.84 18.72 5.35
C GLU A 49 3.20 18.65 4.66
N PRO A 50 4.30 19.00 5.36
CA PRO A 50 5.65 18.84 4.83
C PRO A 50 5.81 17.41 4.36
N GLN A 51 6.26 17.23 3.12
CA GLN A 51 6.46 15.93 2.49
C GLN A 51 7.33 15.04 3.40
N ALA A 52 6.70 14.18 4.20
CA ALA A 52 7.40 13.06 4.79
C ALA A 52 7.89 12.21 3.61
N PRO A 53 9.18 11.87 3.53
CA PRO A 53 9.70 11.15 2.38
C PRO A 53 9.00 9.80 2.30
N THR A 54 8.08 9.69 1.35
CA THR A 54 7.38 8.44 1.06
C THR A 54 8.47 7.45 0.69
N ARG A 55 8.61 6.37 1.46
CA ARG A 55 9.40 5.22 1.02
C ARG A 55 8.63 4.60 -0.13
N ALA A 56 8.87 5.12 -1.32
CA ALA A 56 8.39 4.51 -2.55
C ALA A 56 8.96 3.10 -2.60
N SER A 57 8.12 2.10 -2.35
CA SER A 57 8.40 0.74 -2.75
C SER A 57 8.37 0.74 -4.28
N SER A 58 9.52 1.03 -4.89
CA SER A 58 9.70 1.06 -6.32
C SER A 58 9.59 -0.36 -6.86
N LYS A 59 8.40 -0.72 -7.34
CA LYS A 59 8.24 -1.85 -8.24
C LYS A 59 9.02 -1.52 -9.51
N ALA A 60 10.06 -2.32 -9.75
CA ALA A 60 11.03 -2.13 -10.81
C ALA A 60 10.38 -1.96 -12.18
N ALA A 61 10.63 -0.81 -12.80
CA ALA A 61 10.63 -0.63 -14.25
C ALA A 61 11.76 0.35 -14.59
N ARG A 62 12.94 -0.22 -14.90
CA ARG A 62 14.13 0.49 -15.38
C ARG A 62 13.84 0.99 -16.81
N PRO A 63 14.08 2.28 -17.13
CA PRO A 63 15.43 2.83 -17.26
C PRO A 63 15.56 4.23 -16.63
N ALA A 64 15.94 4.31 -15.36
CA ALA A 64 16.14 5.58 -14.64
C ALA A 64 17.60 5.90 -14.30
N GLN A 65 18.55 5.01 -14.62
CA GLN A 65 19.91 5.07 -14.09
C GLN A 65 20.67 6.35 -14.48
N ALA A 66 20.52 6.81 -15.73
CA ALA A 66 21.15 8.06 -16.18
C ALA A 66 20.55 9.33 -15.52
N ASN A 67 19.28 9.27 -15.10
CA ASN A 67 18.61 10.41 -14.48
C ASN A 67 18.85 10.43 -12.96
N GLU A 68 18.98 9.25 -12.34
CA GLU A 68 19.43 9.09 -10.96
C GLU A 68 20.85 9.63 -10.78
N ASP A 69 21.79 9.27 -11.65
CA ASP A 69 23.17 9.77 -11.60
C ASP A 69 23.22 11.31 -11.70
N LYS A 70 22.42 11.90 -12.60
CA LYS A 70 22.32 13.37 -12.73
C LYS A 70 21.74 14.03 -11.46
N ASN A 71 20.75 13.40 -10.84
CA ASN A 71 20.11 13.91 -9.62
C ASN A 71 21.08 13.83 -8.42
N ILE A 72 21.82 12.72 -8.31
CA ILE A 72 22.86 12.52 -7.29
C ILE A 72 23.97 13.57 -7.45
N VAL A 73 24.47 13.80 -8.66
CA VAL A 73 25.50 14.83 -8.91
C VAL A 73 24.99 16.23 -8.59
N ALA A 74 23.73 16.55 -8.91
CA ALA A 74 23.11 17.83 -8.57
C ALA A 74 22.97 18.02 -7.04
N ALA A 75 22.54 16.98 -6.33
CA ALA A 75 22.41 17.00 -4.87
C ALA A 75 23.77 17.17 -4.17
N ILE A 76 24.81 16.47 -4.63
CA ILE A 76 26.17 16.61 -4.11
C ILE A 76 26.71 18.03 -4.37
N THR A 77 26.49 18.55 -5.58
CA THR A 77 26.92 19.91 -5.94
C THR A 77 26.23 20.96 -5.06
N ALA A 78 24.93 20.82 -4.82
CA ALA A 78 24.17 21.70 -3.93
C ALA A 78 24.68 21.63 -2.49
N ALA A 79 24.98 20.44 -1.97
CA ALA A 79 25.53 20.25 -0.63
C ALA A 79 26.92 20.89 -0.47
N VAL A 80 27.81 20.72 -1.45
CA VAL A 80 29.14 21.35 -1.44
C VAL A 80 29.03 22.87 -1.53
N HIS A 81 28.14 23.38 -2.37
CA HIS A 81 27.91 24.82 -2.51
C HIS A 81 27.37 25.42 -1.21
N ALA A 82 26.38 24.77 -0.58
CA ALA A 82 25.85 25.18 0.72
C ALA A 82 26.92 25.19 1.81
N HIS A 83 27.78 24.18 1.87
CA HIS A 83 28.88 24.13 2.83
C HIS A 83 29.90 25.25 2.61
N ARG A 84 30.26 25.56 1.35
CA ARG A 84 31.19 26.65 1.03
C ARG A 84 30.62 28.03 1.32
N GLN A 85 29.30 28.19 1.17
CA GLN A 85 28.61 29.44 1.52
C GLN A 85 28.46 29.61 3.04
N ALA A 86 28.24 28.51 3.77
CA ALA A 86 28.13 28.54 5.24
C ALA A 86 29.49 28.70 5.94
N ASN A 87 30.60 28.33 5.27
CA ASN A 87 31.97 28.45 5.78
C ASN A 87 32.74 29.64 5.17
N ARG A 88 32.02 30.69 4.78
CA ARG A 88 32.54 32.03 4.50
C ARG A 88 31.87 33.02 5.42
#